data_AF-A0A075AZD8-F1
#
_entry.id   AF-A0A075AZD8-F1
#
_cell.length_a   1.000
_cell.length_b   1.000
_cell.length_c   1.000
_cell.angle_alpha   90.00
_cell.angle_beta   90.00
_cell.angle_gamma   90.00
#
_symmetry.space_group_name_H-M   'P 1'
#
loop_
_entity.id
_entity.type
_entity.pdbx_description
1 polymer ?
#
loop_
_entity_poly.entity_id
_entity_poly.type
_entity_poly.pdbx_seq_one_letter_code
_entity_poly.pdbx_strand_id
1 'polypeptide(L)'
;MDFLLALEERDRIQSEPFELIIESCNALQKQFARGNELENRINLLECILEERDDEISKLKQDLSSAFKNGGIQLRKELNELQEKYSILNEERLELFQQQHQSTQRLLSMNDEIKTKDLFVKEKVQELKKQIDDLNYDHRILIQRNTDNEKTILQLRDELSDERIRSLSQENQLLIDRWLNKMNEEVQTINLANEIAEERALKIENSDKDFVQLKREDTIDIPINCSVPTTQSHEFSPFDHEISCIALSNDSQYLAAASFEKQLIVYNLNTRAIQSITDVEFSPFDDCILAASEDQMARIWSLKDGRLKLTLTGHSSRVGAARFIEGGNRIITGSNDCTIKLWDLKRGYCSRTFYTQSSCNDLCPIFGYGLSFASGHTDNNLKFWDSRSSECVKSMDDVHSMPIAGAFASIDGKYLLTTSKDNTIKLVDPRNPDNLIAVAGSNNGAIFFWDVLTAKSIDSLSSHT
;
A
#
# COMPACT_ATOMS: atom_id res chain seq x y z
N MET A 1 24.10 74.35 161.72
CA MET A 1 23.10 73.70 160.86
C MET A 1 22.60 74.62 159.76
N ASP A 2 22.57 75.94 159.96
CA ASP A 2 22.01 76.89 158.98
C ASP A 2 22.82 77.09 157.68
N PHE A 3 24.03 76.53 157.56
CA PHE A 3 24.84 76.65 156.33
C PHE A 3 24.57 75.53 155.31
N LEU A 4 24.07 74.36 155.76
CA LEU A 4 23.85 73.21 154.86
C LEU A 4 22.51 73.29 154.11
N LEU A 5 21.48 73.87 154.74
CA LEU A 5 20.18 74.10 154.09
C LEU A 5 20.26 75.13 152.95
N ALA A 6 21.14 76.12 153.06
CA ALA A 6 21.33 77.14 152.01
C ALA A 6 22.05 76.60 150.75
N LEU A 7 22.73 75.45 150.84
CA LEU A 7 23.42 74.83 149.70
C LEU A 7 22.49 73.93 148.90
N GLU A 8 21.60 73.17 149.55
CA GLU A 8 20.63 72.32 148.85
C GLU A 8 19.60 73.13 148.04
N GLU A 9 19.18 74.31 148.52
CA GLU A 9 18.29 75.19 147.74
C GLU A 9 19.00 75.84 146.53
N ARG A 10 20.32 76.04 146.59
CA ARG A 10 21.09 76.58 145.46
C ARG A 10 21.26 75.55 144.34
N ASP A 11 21.51 74.29 144.70
CA ASP A 11 21.75 73.23 143.71
C ASP A 11 20.47 72.81 142.97
N ARG A 12 19.28 72.97 143.58
CA ARG A 12 18.00 72.70 142.91
C ARG A 12 17.61 73.71 141.83
N ILE A 13 17.99 74.98 142.01
CA ILE A 13 17.62 76.07 141.07
C ILE A 13 18.51 76.06 139.80
N GLN A 14 19.65 75.36 139.83
CA GLN A 14 20.58 75.31 138.68
C GLN A 14 20.35 74.14 137.70
N SER A 15 19.50 73.15 138.01
CA SER A 15 19.34 71.95 137.16
C SER A 15 18.21 72.01 136.11
N GLU A 16 17.17 72.82 136.31
CA GLU A 16 16.00 72.88 135.39
C GLU A 16 16.31 73.36 133.95
N PRO A 17 17.28 74.25 133.67
CA PRO A 17 17.56 74.69 132.30
C PRO A 17 18.19 73.63 131.38
N PHE A 18 18.75 72.54 131.92
CA PHE A 18 19.52 71.57 131.13
C PHE A 18 18.68 70.44 130.52
N GLU A 19 17.53 70.08 131.09
CA GLU A 19 16.67 69.02 130.53
C GLU A 19 16.03 69.40 129.20
N LEU A 20 15.59 70.66 129.05
CA LEU A 20 14.99 71.19 127.81
C LEU A 20 15.95 71.15 126.61
N ILE A 21 17.25 71.32 126.84
CA ILE A 21 18.27 71.28 125.78
C ILE A 21 18.50 69.84 125.31
N ILE A 22 18.49 68.88 126.23
CA ILE A 22 18.70 67.46 125.90
C ILE A 22 17.54 66.91 125.08
N GLU A 23 16.31 67.27 125.41
CA GLU A 23 15.13 66.84 124.64
C GLU A 23 15.13 67.40 123.20
N SER A 24 15.52 68.67 123.04
CA SER A 24 15.60 69.30 121.72
C SER A 24 16.77 68.75 120.87
N CYS A 25 17.91 68.41 121.48
CA CYS A 25 18.99 67.70 120.79
C CYS A 25 18.57 66.29 120.33
N ASN A 26 17.86 65.54 121.15
CA ASN A 26 17.37 64.20 120.80
C ASN A 26 16.33 64.23 119.66
N ALA A 27 15.51 65.28 119.60
CA ALA A 27 14.55 65.49 118.51
C ALA A 27 15.25 65.76 117.17
N LEU A 28 16.31 66.58 117.17
CA LEU A 28 17.11 66.87 115.97
C LEU A 28 17.86 65.63 115.46
N GLN A 29 18.37 64.79 116.36
CA GLN A 29 19.08 63.56 115.99
C GLN A 29 18.15 62.56 115.29
N LYS A 30 16.88 62.47 115.72
CA LYS A 30 15.84 61.66 115.04
C LYS A 30 15.47 62.22 113.66
N GLN A 31 15.46 63.55 113.48
CA GLN A 31 15.21 64.15 112.16
C GLN A 31 16.36 63.87 111.17
N PHE A 32 17.61 63.92 111.63
CA PHE A 32 18.77 63.58 110.80
C PHE A 32 18.76 62.11 110.34
N ALA A 33 18.41 61.17 111.22
CA ALA A 33 18.31 59.75 110.84
C ALA A 33 17.28 59.51 109.72
N ARG A 34 16.17 60.26 109.73
CA ARG A 34 15.13 60.18 108.70
C ARG A 34 15.56 60.79 107.36
N GLY A 35 16.44 61.79 107.38
CA GLY A 35 17.06 62.37 106.18
C GLY A 35 17.91 61.36 105.42
N ASN A 36 18.78 60.63 106.14
CA ASN A 36 19.65 59.62 105.54
C ASN A 36 18.88 58.45 104.90
N GLU A 37 17.74 58.07 105.47
CA GLU A 37 16.90 57.00 104.91
C GLU A 37 16.24 57.40 103.57
N LEU A 38 15.86 58.67 103.43
CA LEU A 38 15.32 59.20 102.18
C LEU A 38 16.39 59.33 101.10
N GLU A 39 17.61 59.75 101.47
CA GLU A 39 18.73 59.84 100.54
C GLU A 39 19.12 58.47 99.96
N ASN A 40 19.16 57.42 100.81
CA ASN A 40 19.39 56.05 100.34
C ASN A 40 18.30 55.57 99.37
N ARG A 41 17.06 56.01 99.57
CA ARG A 41 15.91 55.61 98.75
C ARG A 41 15.87 56.35 97.42
N ILE A 42 16.39 57.58 97.37
CA ILE A 42 16.61 58.33 96.13
C ILE A 42 17.72 57.65 95.32
N ASN A 43 18.86 57.32 95.94
CA ASN A 43 19.97 56.65 95.27
C ASN A 43 19.55 55.29 94.66
N LEU A 44 18.68 54.54 95.34
CA LEU A 44 18.13 53.28 94.81
C LEU A 44 17.23 53.50 93.59
N LEU A 45 16.41 54.57 93.58
CA LEU A 45 15.54 54.89 92.46
C LEU A 45 16.32 55.40 91.25
N GLU A 46 17.41 56.13 91.46
CA GLU A 46 18.32 56.56 90.40
C GLU A 46 18.97 55.37 89.70
N CYS A 47 19.46 54.37 90.46
CA CYS A 47 19.98 53.12 89.87
C CYS A 47 18.94 52.37 89.02
N ILE A 48 17.68 52.28 89.46
CA ILE A 48 16.62 51.59 88.71
C ILE A 48 16.26 52.33 87.41
N LEU A 49 16.36 53.66 87.40
CA LEU A 49 16.13 54.46 86.18
C LEU A 49 17.25 54.25 85.15
N GLU A 50 18.51 54.19 85.58
CA GLU A 50 19.65 53.92 84.71
C GLU A 50 19.54 52.52 84.04
N GLU A 51 19.18 51.48 84.80
CA GLU A 51 18.98 50.13 84.24
C GLU A 51 17.85 50.10 83.18
N ARG A 52 16.77 50.86 83.40
CA ARG A 52 15.64 50.94 82.47
C ARG A 52 16.00 51.70 81.19
N ASP A 53 16.82 52.74 81.28
CA ASP A 53 17.27 53.51 80.12
C ASP A 53 18.21 52.69 79.22
N ASP A 54 19.02 51.81 79.80
CA ASP A 54 19.85 50.85 79.06
C ASP A 54 19.02 49.81 78.31
N GLU A 55 17.96 49.26 78.93
CA GLU A 55 17.04 48.32 78.28
C GLU A 55 16.32 48.96 77.08
N ILE A 56 15.85 50.21 77.24
CA ILE A 56 15.17 50.97 76.17
C ILE A 56 16.13 51.24 75.00
N SER A 57 17.39 51.54 75.29
CA SER A 57 18.41 51.79 74.27
C SER A 57 18.70 50.53 73.44
N LYS A 58 18.76 49.36 74.08
CA LYS A 58 18.99 48.08 73.42
C LYS A 58 17.83 47.69 72.49
N LEU A 59 16.60 47.84 72.95
CA LEU A 59 15.39 47.57 72.15
C LEU A 59 15.29 48.47 70.91
N LYS A 60 15.67 49.75 71.02
CA LYS A 60 15.72 50.66 69.86
C LYS A 60 16.73 50.20 68.81
N GLN A 61 17.87 49.66 69.24
CA GLN A 61 18.91 49.16 68.33
C GLN A 61 18.45 47.89 67.60
N ASP A 62 17.79 46.98 68.30
CA ASP A 62 17.23 45.75 67.73
C ASP A 62 16.12 46.05 66.72
N LEU A 63 15.22 46.98 67.03
CA LEU A 63 14.16 47.41 66.11
C LEU A 63 14.74 48.03 64.82
N SER A 64 15.79 48.84 64.94
CA SER A 64 16.46 49.47 63.79
C SER A 64 17.14 48.44 62.88
N SER A 65 17.77 47.42 63.47
CA SER A 65 18.41 46.35 62.70
C SER A 65 17.40 45.47 61.97
N ALA A 66 16.27 45.14 62.60
CA ALA A 66 15.18 44.39 62.00
C ALA A 66 14.55 45.12 60.79
N PHE A 67 14.32 46.43 60.89
CA PHE A 67 13.79 47.24 59.78
C PHE A 67 14.74 47.30 58.58
N LYS A 68 16.06 47.44 58.81
CA LYS A 68 17.06 47.43 57.74
C LYS A 68 17.11 46.08 57.02
N ASN A 69 17.07 44.98 57.77
CA ASN A 69 17.14 43.64 57.20
C ASN A 69 15.87 43.28 56.39
N GLY A 70 14.68 43.61 56.89
CA GLY A 70 13.42 43.40 56.18
C GLY A 70 13.31 44.23 54.89
N GLY A 71 13.78 45.48 54.90
CA GLY A 71 13.80 46.35 53.71
C GLY A 71 14.77 45.87 52.62
N ILE A 72 15.90 45.26 53.00
CA ILE A 72 16.86 44.69 52.04
C ILE A 72 16.28 43.45 51.35
N GLN A 73 15.56 42.59 52.09
CA GLN A 73 14.95 41.38 51.55
C GLN A 73 13.86 41.70 50.51
N LEU A 74 12.94 42.61 50.84
CA LEU A 74 11.88 43.04 49.91
C LEU A 74 12.45 43.69 48.65
N ARG A 75 13.57 44.41 48.76
CA ARG A 75 14.23 45.05 47.61
C ARG A 75 14.88 44.02 46.68
N LYS A 76 15.40 42.91 47.22
CA LYS A 76 15.90 41.78 46.40
C LYS A 76 14.76 41.11 45.65
N GLU A 77 13.66 40.78 46.33
CA GLU A 77 12.49 40.15 45.70
C GLU A 77 11.87 41.05 44.61
N LEU A 78 11.81 42.36 44.84
CA LEU A 78 11.34 43.31 43.83
C LEU A 78 12.24 43.32 42.59
N ASN A 79 13.57 43.30 42.77
CA ASN A 79 14.52 43.27 41.65
C ASN A 79 14.41 41.95 40.87
N GLU A 80 14.28 40.81 41.55
CA GLU A 80 14.09 39.50 40.91
C GLU A 80 12.80 39.45 40.08
N LEU A 81 11.71 40.04 40.59
CA LEU A 81 10.46 40.14 39.85
C LEU A 81 10.56 41.08 38.64
N GLN A 82 11.29 42.18 38.76
CA GLN A 82 11.54 43.10 37.64
C GLN A 82 12.37 42.43 36.53
N GLU A 83 13.38 41.65 36.90
CA GLU A 83 14.20 40.89 35.95
C GLU A 83 13.36 39.83 35.22
N LYS A 84 12.56 39.05 35.97
CA LYS A 84 11.62 38.08 35.38
C LYS A 84 10.61 38.74 34.45
N TYR A 85 10.09 39.91 34.82
CA TYR A 85 9.18 40.67 33.97
C TYR A 85 9.85 41.13 32.67
N SER A 86 11.11 41.55 32.72
CA SER A 86 11.88 41.95 31.53
C SER A 86 12.07 40.78 30.57
N ILE A 87 12.50 39.62 31.08
CA ILE A 87 12.71 38.41 30.28
C ILE A 87 11.39 37.97 29.61
N LEU A 88 10.30 37.92 30.38
CA LEU A 88 9.00 37.52 29.84
C LEU A 88 8.49 38.48 28.76
N ASN A 89 8.80 39.77 28.88
CA ASN A 89 8.43 40.77 27.87
C ASN A 89 9.24 40.63 26.57
N GLU A 90 10.52 40.26 26.67
CA GLU A 90 11.37 39.93 25.52
C GLU A 90 10.88 38.66 24.81
N GLU A 91 10.63 37.58 25.55
CA GLU A 91 10.05 36.33 25.01
C GLU A 91 8.72 36.59 24.28
N ARG A 92 7.86 37.42 24.87
CA ARG A 92 6.59 37.82 24.24
C ARG A 92 6.81 38.56 22.92
N LEU A 93 7.80 39.44 22.86
CA LEU A 93 8.11 40.20 21.63
C LEU A 93 8.64 39.26 20.54
N GLU A 94 9.52 38.32 20.89
CA GLU A 94 10.01 37.30 19.97
C GLU A 94 8.89 36.42 19.43
N LEU A 95 7.96 35.99 20.28
CA LEU A 95 6.78 35.23 19.86
C LEU A 95 5.93 36.02 18.87
N PHE A 96 5.68 37.32 19.10
CA PHE A 96 4.94 38.14 18.15
C PHE A 96 5.68 38.31 16.82
N GLN A 97 7.01 38.43 16.83
CA GLN A 97 7.81 38.50 15.61
C GLN A 97 7.76 37.18 14.84
N GLN A 98 7.91 36.04 15.51
CA GLN A 98 7.81 34.72 14.90
C GLN A 98 6.40 34.49 14.33
N GLN A 99 5.36 34.85 15.07
CA GLN A 99 3.98 34.78 14.60
C GLN A 99 3.79 35.66 13.35
N HIS A 100 4.29 36.89 13.37
CA HIS A 100 4.23 37.77 12.21
C HIS A 100 4.93 37.16 10.98
N GLN A 101 6.16 36.66 11.14
CA GLN A 101 6.89 36.01 10.05
C GLN A 101 6.15 34.77 9.52
N SER A 102 5.58 33.96 10.41
CA SER A 102 4.78 32.79 10.02
C SER A 102 3.54 33.19 9.22
N THR A 103 2.83 34.25 9.62
CA THR A 103 1.65 34.77 8.91
C THR A 103 2.01 35.31 7.53
N GLN A 104 3.15 36.00 7.39
CA GLN A 104 3.65 36.46 6.09
C GLN A 104 4.01 35.30 5.17
N ARG A 105 4.69 34.26 5.69
CA ARG A 105 4.99 33.05 4.91
C ARG A 105 3.73 32.34 4.43
N LEU A 106 2.72 32.22 5.29
CA LEU A 106 1.43 31.63 4.92
C LEU A 106 0.71 32.46 3.85
N LEU A 107 0.77 33.79 3.94
CA LEU A 107 0.16 34.67 2.94
C LEU A 107 0.87 34.54 1.58
N SER A 108 2.20 34.55 1.57
CA SER A 108 3.01 34.29 0.37
C SER A 108 2.69 32.93 -0.25
N MET A 109 2.62 31.88 0.56
CA MET A 109 2.30 30.54 0.09
C MET A 109 0.87 30.46 -0.46
N ASN A 110 -0.09 31.17 0.13
CA ASN A 110 -1.45 31.25 -0.38
C ASN A 110 -1.52 31.94 -1.75
N ASP A 111 -0.73 32.99 -1.96
CA ASP A 111 -0.67 33.67 -3.26
C ASP A 111 0.03 32.81 -4.32
N GLU A 112 1.06 32.04 -3.95
CA GLU A 112 1.64 31.01 -4.83
C GLU A 112 0.64 29.92 -5.19
N ILE A 113 -0.19 29.47 -4.24
CA ILE A 113 -1.23 28.47 -4.51
C ILE A 113 -2.25 29.04 -5.50
N LYS A 114 -2.72 30.29 -5.30
CA LYS A 114 -3.67 30.92 -6.23
C LYS A 114 -3.12 31.04 -7.65
N THR A 115 -1.84 31.42 -7.80
CA THR A 115 -1.21 31.53 -9.13
C THR A 115 -1.07 30.17 -9.80
N LYS A 116 -0.66 29.14 -9.04
CA LYS A 116 -0.61 27.74 -9.54
C LYS A 116 -2.00 27.21 -9.90
N ASP A 117 -3.02 27.50 -9.11
CA ASP A 117 -4.41 27.12 -9.38
C ASP A 117 -4.94 27.75 -10.67
N LEU A 118 -4.61 29.03 -10.92
CA LEU A 118 -4.98 29.70 -12.16
C LEU A 118 -4.29 29.05 -13.37
N PHE A 119 -2.98 28.79 -13.26
CA PHE A 119 -2.20 28.12 -14.30
C PHE A 119 -2.73 26.72 -14.61
N VAL A 120 -3.10 25.94 -13.59
CA VAL A 120 -3.71 24.62 -13.76
C VAL A 120 -5.05 24.74 -14.47
N LYS A 121 -5.89 25.72 -14.11
CA LYS A 121 -7.19 25.95 -14.78
C LYS A 121 -7.03 26.28 -16.27
N GLU A 122 -6.06 27.12 -16.62
CA GLU A 122 -5.76 27.45 -18.02
C GLU A 122 -5.30 26.21 -18.80
N LYS A 123 -4.37 25.44 -18.24
CA LYS A 123 -3.87 24.22 -18.88
C LYS A 123 -4.96 23.15 -19.04
N VAL A 124 -5.87 23.04 -18.07
CA VAL A 124 -7.03 22.15 -18.17
C VAL A 124 -7.99 22.60 -19.29
N GLN A 125 -8.19 23.90 -19.47
CA GLN A 125 -9.01 24.42 -20.58
C GLN A 125 -8.36 24.13 -21.94
N GLU A 126 -7.04 24.31 -22.05
CA GLU A 126 -6.28 23.98 -23.26
C GLU A 126 -6.38 22.48 -23.60
N LEU A 127 -6.14 21.61 -22.63
CA LEU A 127 -6.25 20.16 -22.81
C LEU A 127 -7.67 19.72 -23.19
N LYS A 128 -8.71 20.34 -22.62
CA LYS A 128 -10.10 20.08 -23.01
C LYS A 128 -10.33 20.40 -24.49
N LYS A 129 -9.83 21.54 -24.96
CA LYS A 129 -9.94 21.92 -26.37
C LYS A 129 -9.24 20.91 -27.29
N GLN A 130 -8.03 20.47 -26.93
CA GLN A 130 -7.31 19.45 -27.69
C GLN A 130 -8.06 18.10 -27.72
N ILE A 131 -8.67 17.69 -26.62
CA ILE A 131 -9.50 16.49 -26.55
C ILE A 131 -10.73 16.62 -27.45
N ASP A 132 -11.39 17.77 -27.47
CA ASP A 132 -12.55 18.01 -28.33
C ASP A 132 -12.18 17.97 -29.82
N ASP A 133 -11.04 18.56 -30.20
CA ASP A 133 -10.50 18.50 -31.56
C ASP A 133 -10.17 17.05 -31.97
N LEU A 134 -9.48 16.29 -31.11
CA LEU A 134 -9.16 14.88 -31.37
C LEU A 134 -10.42 14.01 -31.45
N ASN A 135 -11.43 14.27 -30.62
CA ASN A 135 -12.71 13.56 -30.66
C ASN A 135 -13.46 13.85 -31.97
N TYR A 136 -13.35 15.07 -32.49
CA TYR A 136 -13.94 15.43 -33.78
C TYR A 136 -13.25 14.67 -34.93
N ASP A 137 -11.93 14.64 -34.95
CA ASP A 137 -11.15 13.89 -35.95
C ASP A 137 -11.44 12.38 -35.89
N HIS A 138 -11.55 11.84 -34.67
CA HIS A 138 -11.89 10.43 -34.47
C HIS A 138 -13.28 10.08 -35.03
N ARG A 139 -14.27 10.97 -34.87
CA ARG A 139 -15.60 10.76 -35.48
C ARG A 139 -15.55 10.72 -37.00
N ILE A 140 -14.74 11.60 -37.62
CA ILE A 140 -14.55 11.61 -39.07
C ILE A 140 -13.90 10.30 -39.54
N LEU A 141 -12.88 9.82 -38.81
CA LEU A 141 -12.21 8.54 -39.11
C LEU A 141 -13.17 7.35 -38.99
N ILE A 142 -13.98 7.29 -37.93
CA ILE A 142 -15.01 6.25 -37.78
C ILE A 142 -15.95 6.29 -39.00
N GLN A 143 -16.46 7.46 -39.37
CA GLN A 143 -17.38 7.58 -40.50
C GLN A 143 -16.75 7.05 -41.79
N ARG A 144 -15.50 7.43 -42.08
CA ARG A 144 -14.74 6.92 -43.24
C ARG A 144 -14.58 5.41 -43.21
N ASN A 145 -14.26 4.83 -42.05
CA ASN A 145 -14.14 3.38 -41.92
C ASN A 145 -15.47 2.67 -42.14
N THR A 146 -16.58 3.20 -41.61
CA THR A 146 -17.90 2.60 -41.85
C THR A 146 -18.31 2.68 -43.32
N ASP A 147 -17.95 3.75 -44.02
CA ASP A 147 -18.22 3.89 -45.44
C ASP A 147 -17.33 2.94 -46.27
N ASN A 148 -16.06 2.75 -45.88
CA ASN A 148 -15.17 1.75 -46.47
C ASN A 148 -15.64 0.30 -46.23
N GLU A 149 -16.19 -0.01 -45.05
CA GLU A 149 -16.74 -1.34 -44.78
C GLU A 149 -17.95 -1.64 -45.68
N LYS A 150 -18.83 -0.63 -45.91
CA LYS A 150 -19.95 -0.77 -46.84
C LYS A 150 -19.48 -1.02 -48.28
N THR A 151 -18.45 -0.32 -48.75
CA THR A 151 -17.93 -0.53 -50.11
C THR A 151 -17.29 -1.90 -50.26
N ILE A 152 -16.56 -2.38 -49.25
CA ILE A 152 -15.99 -3.74 -49.23
C ILE A 152 -17.10 -4.80 -49.29
N LEU A 153 -18.19 -4.62 -48.53
CA LEU A 153 -19.33 -5.54 -48.55
C LEU A 153 -19.99 -5.58 -49.93
N GLN A 154 -20.22 -4.41 -50.55
CA GLN A 154 -20.77 -4.33 -51.91
C GLN A 154 -19.89 -5.06 -52.93
N LEU A 155 -18.59 -4.82 -52.91
CA LEU A 155 -17.65 -5.48 -53.82
C LEU A 155 -17.59 -6.99 -53.60
N ARG A 156 -17.71 -7.45 -52.35
CA ARG A 156 -17.74 -8.88 -52.01
C ARG A 156 -18.98 -9.56 -52.58
N ASP A 157 -20.14 -8.93 -52.46
CA ASP A 157 -21.40 -9.46 -52.97
C ASP A 157 -21.34 -9.54 -54.51
N GLU A 158 -20.86 -8.50 -55.19
CA GLU A 158 -20.66 -8.47 -56.65
C GLU A 158 -19.72 -9.58 -57.14
N LEU A 159 -18.56 -9.75 -56.49
CA LEU A 159 -17.60 -10.80 -56.84
C LEU A 159 -18.17 -12.21 -56.62
N SER A 160 -18.98 -12.40 -55.58
CA SER A 160 -19.61 -13.68 -55.29
C SER A 160 -20.68 -14.04 -56.34
N ASP A 161 -21.51 -13.07 -56.73
CA ASP A 161 -22.59 -13.28 -57.69
C ASP A 161 -22.07 -13.53 -59.10
N GLU A 162 -21.08 -12.76 -59.56
CA GLU A 162 -20.46 -12.97 -60.87
C GLU A 162 -19.74 -14.32 -60.94
N ARG A 163 -19.00 -14.70 -59.89
CA ARG A 163 -18.28 -15.97 -59.86
C ARG A 163 -19.24 -17.16 -59.84
N ILE A 164 -20.33 -17.08 -59.08
CA ILE A 164 -21.37 -18.12 -59.03
C ILE A 164 -22.04 -18.27 -60.41
N ARG A 165 -22.36 -17.18 -61.10
CA ARG A 165 -22.93 -17.23 -62.46
C ARG A 165 -21.98 -17.86 -63.47
N SER A 166 -20.70 -17.49 -63.45
CA SER A 166 -19.66 -18.07 -64.32
C SER A 166 -19.52 -19.58 -64.07
N LEU A 167 -19.40 -20.01 -62.81
CA LEU A 167 -19.29 -21.43 -62.46
C LEU A 167 -20.56 -22.22 -62.84
N SER A 168 -21.74 -21.61 -62.70
CA SER A 168 -22.99 -22.22 -63.11
C SER A 168 -23.05 -22.45 -64.63
N GLN A 169 -22.54 -21.52 -65.44
CA GLN A 169 -22.47 -21.68 -66.89
C GLN A 169 -21.46 -22.77 -67.30
N GLU A 170 -20.28 -22.81 -66.67
CA GLU A 170 -19.29 -23.87 -66.91
C GLU A 170 -19.85 -25.27 -66.56
N ASN A 171 -20.56 -25.38 -65.45
CA ASN A 171 -21.20 -26.64 -65.04
C ASN A 171 -22.28 -27.09 -66.03
N GLN A 172 -23.10 -26.17 -66.55
CA GLN A 172 -24.08 -26.51 -67.60
C GLN A 172 -23.41 -27.03 -68.87
N LEU A 173 -22.34 -26.37 -69.33
CA LEU A 173 -21.58 -26.81 -70.51
C LEU A 173 -20.94 -28.19 -70.33
N LEU A 174 -20.45 -28.49 -69.12
CA LEU A 174 -19.91 -29.81 -68.79
C LEU A 174 -20.99 -30.90 -68.81
N ILE A 175 -22.16 -30.61 -68.27
CA ILE A 175 -23.31 -31.52 -68.32
C ILE A 175 -23.70 -31.79 -69.77
N ASP A 176 -23.82 -30.76 -70.60
CA ASP A 176 -24.19 -30.92 -72.02
C ASP A 176 -23.16 -31.76 -72.80
N ARG A 177 -21.86 -31.52 -72.56
CA ARG A 177 -20.80 -32.35 -73.17
C ARG A 177 -20.88 -33.81 -72.72
N TRP A 178 -21.12 -34.04 -71.43
CA TRP A 178 -21.25 -35.39 -70.90
C TRP A 178 -22.47 -36.12 -71.49
N LEU A 179 -23.59 -35.42 -71.61
CA LEU A 179 -24.83 -35.94 -72.20
C LEU A 179 -24.65 -36.30 -73.68
N ASN A 180 -23.95 -35.46 -74.43
CA ASN A 180 -23.60 -35.74 -75.83
C ASN A 180 -22.70 -36.97 -75.95
N LYS A 181 -21.66 -37.07 -75.11
CA LYS A 181 -20.77 -38.23 -75.10
C LYS A 181 -21.51 -39.52 -74.75
N MET A 182 -22.40 -39.48 -73.75
CA MET A 182 -23.23 -40.62 -73.40
C MET A 182 -24.18 -41.02 -74.53
N ASN A 183 -24.76 -40.06 -75.23
CA ASN A 183 -25.60 -40.35 -76.40
C ASN A 183 -24.80 -40.99 -77.53
N GLU A 184 -23.57 -40.54 -77.79
CA GLU A 184 -22.66 -41.17 -78.74
C GLU A 184 -22.30 -42.60 -78.32
N GLU A 185 -21.95 -42.81 -77.05
CA GLU A 185 -21.65 -44.16 -76.52
C GLU A 185 -22.87 -45.08 -76.67
N VAL A 186 -24.07 -44.62 -76.33
CA VAL A 186 -25.32 -45.38 -76.53
C VAL A 186 -25.55 -45.70 -78.02
N GLN A 187 -25.30 -44.76 -78.94
CA GLN A 187 -25.40 -45.04 -80.38
C GLN A 187 -24.41 -46.10 -80.84
N THR A 188 -23.16 -46.07 -80.35
CA THR A 188 -22.16 -47.09 -80.69
C THR A 188 -22.54 -48.47 -80.16
N ILE A 189 -23.13 -48.54 -78.96
CA ILE A 189 -23.63 -49.78 -78.35
C ILE A 189 -24.82 -50.32 -79.14
N ASN A 190 -25.77 -49.47 -79.52
CA ASN A 190 -26.92 -49.88 -80.34
C ASN A 190 -26.47 -50.44 -81.69
N LEU A 191 -25.52 -49.79 -82.35
CA LEU A 191 -24.96 -50.26 -83.62
C LEU A 191 -24.20 -51.59 -83.44
N ALA A 192 -23.47 -51.75 -82.34
CA ALA A 192 -22.79 -53.00 -82.01
C ALA A 192 -23.79 -54.13 -81.73
N ASN A 193 -24.93 -53.84 -81.10
CA ASN A 193 -26.00 -54.79 -80.85
C ASN A 193 -26.68 -55.22 -82.15
N GLU A 194 -26.98 -54.31 -83.08
CA GLU A 194 -27.51 -54.66 -84.42
C GLU A 194 -26.56 -55.61 -85.16
N ILE A 195 -25.25 -55.32 -85.14
CA ILE A 195 -24.23 -56.18 -85.75
C ILE A 195 -24.15 -57.53 -85.02
N ALA A 196 -24.30 -57.56 -83.70
CA ALA A 196 -24.29 -58.78 -82.91
C ALA A 196 -25.53 -59.65 -83.19
N GLU A 197 -26.71 -59.05 -83.36
CA GLU A 197 -27.93 -59.75 -83.79
C GLU A 197 -27.79 -60.32 -85.21
N GLU A 198 -27.27 -59.54 -86.16
CA GLU A 198 -26.97 -60.05 -87.51
C GLU A 198 -25.95 -61.19 -87.50
N ARG A 199 -24.94 -61.11 -86.62
CA ARG A 199 -23.94 -62.17 -86.44
C ARG A 199 -24.51 -63.39 -85.73
N ALA A 200 -25.39 -63.23 -84.74
CA ALA A 200 -26.08 -64.33 -84.08
C ALA A 200 -26.97 -65.09 -85.07
N LEU A 201 -27.68 -64.39 -85.95
CA LEU A 201 -28.42 -64.98 -87.08
C LEU A 201 -27.50 -65.70 -88.09
N LYS A 202 -26.25 -65.24 -88.28
CA LYS A 202 -25.26 -65.95 -89.11
C LYS A 202 -24.62 -67.14 -88.38
N ILE A 203 -24.45 -67.06 -87.06
CA ILE A 203 -23.87 -68.11 -86.20
C ILE A 203 -24.86 -69.25 -85.98
N GLU A 204 -26.17 -68.99 -85.82
CA GLU A 204 -27.19 -70.06 -85.88
C GLU A 204 -27.17 -70.82 -87.22
N ASN A 205 -26.73 -70.16 -88.31
CA ASN A 205 -26.52 -70.78 -89.61
C ASN A 205 -25.13 -71.41 -89.78
N SER A 206 -24.17 -71.13 -88.89
CA SER A 206 -22.76 -71.54 -89.03
C SER A 206 -22.17 -72.27 -87.81
N ASP A 207 -22.96 -72.62 -86.79
CA ASP A 207 -22.56 -73.46 -85.65
C ASP A 207 -22.43 -74.95 -86.05
N LYS A 208 -21.50 -75.17 -86.98
CA LYS A 208 -20.65 -76.36 -87.03
C LYS A 208 -19.21 -75.86 -86.98
N ASP A 209 -18.57 -76.15 -85.85
CA ASP A 209 -17.12 -76.25 -85.64
C ASP A 209 -16.40 -75.10 -84.89
N PHE A 210 -16.00 -75.47 -83.66
CA PHE A 210 -14.74 -75.16 -82.94
C PHE A 210 -14.43 -73.71 -82.52
N VAL A 211 -14.43 -73.37 -81.21
CA VAL A 211 -13.47 -73.65 -80.10
C VAL A 211 -12.28 -72.66 -80.01
N GLN A 212 -12.28 -71.96 -78.87
CA GLN A 212 -11.19 -71.42 -78.03
C GLN A 212 -10.05 -70.59 -78.65
N LEU A 213 -9.87 -69.38 -78.08
CA LEU A 213 -8.54 -68.88 -77.73
C LEU A 213 -8.60 -67.88 -76.56
N LYS A 214 -7.83 -68.18 -75.51
CA LYS A 214 -7.55 -67.34 -74.34
C LYS A 214 -6.66 -66.13 -74.72
N ARG A 215 -6.79 -65.02 -73.99
CA ARG A 215 -5.79 -63.95 -73.89
C ARG A 215 -5.59 -63.55 -72.43
N GLU A 216 -4.35 -63.58 -71.97
CA GLU A 216 -3.83 -62.83 -70.84
C GLU A 216 -3.35 -61.45 -71.34
N ASP A 217 -3.47 -60.42 -70.48
CA ASP A 217 -2.42 -59.43 -70.15
C ASP A 217 -3.06 -58.15 -69.56
N THR A 218 -2.76 -57.86 -68.29
CA THR A 218 -3.12 -56.63 -67.56
C THR A 218 -2.01 -55.59 -67.68
N ILE A 219 -2.37 -54.33 -67.93
CA ILE A 219 -1.47 -53.18 -68.03
C ILE A 219 -1.62 -52.30 -66.77
N ASP A 220 -0.54 -52.06 -66.04
CA ASP A 220 -0.46 -51.13 -64.90
C ASP A 220 -0.14 -49.69 -65.37
N ILE A 221 -0.80 -48.69 -64.77
CA ILE A 221 -0.57 -47.25 -64.97
C ILE A 221 -0.10 -46.65 -63.62
N PRO A 222 0.98 -45.84 -63.56
CA PRO A 222 1.45 -45.29 -62.29
C PRO A 222 0.67 -44.02 -61.89
N ILE A 223 0.13 -44.00 -60.67
CA ILE A 223 -0.49 -42.81 -60.05
C ILE A 223 0.60 -42.08 -59.26
N ASN A 224 0.84 -40.81 -59.60
CA ASN A 224 1.82 -39.96 -58.95
C ASN A 224 1.11 -39.10 -57.87
N CYS A 225 1.23 -39.46 -56.60
CA CYS A 225 0.75 -38.65 -55.47
C CYS A 225 1.94 -37.98 -54.78
N SER A 226 1.96 -36.64 -54.76
CA SER A 226 2.93 -35.85 -54.00
C SER A 226 2.69 -36.03 -52.50
N VAL A 227 3.71 -36.47 -51.77
CA VAL A 227 3.67 -36.68 -50.32
C VAL A 227 3.57 -35.33 -49.60
N PRO A 228 2.63 -35.15 -48.64
CA PRO A 228 2.57 -33.92 -47.84
C PRO A 228 3.78 -33.82 -46.93
N THR A 229 4.39 -32.64 -46.87
CA THR A 229 5.50 -32.31 -45.98
C THR A 229 5.06 -32.38 -44.52
N THR A 230 5.60 -33.33 -43.77
CA THR A 230 5.31 -33.53 -42.35
C THR A 230 6.25 -32.71 -41.48
N GLN A 231 5.70 -31.94 -40.54
CA GLN A 231 6.43 -31.42 -39.39
C GLN A 231 6.00 -32.24 -38.16
N SER A 232 6.95 -32.88 -37.48
CA SER A 232 6.70 -33.64 -36.26
C SER A 232 7.23 -32.86 -35.05
N HIS A 233 6.40 -32.73 -34.01
CA HIS A 233 6.77 -32.17 -32.73
C HIS A 233 6.39 -33.14 -31.62
N GLU A 234 7.30 -33.33 -30.66
CA GLU A 234 7.13 -34.24 -29.54
C GLU A 234 6.72 -33.44 -28.29
N PHE A 235 5.69 -33.92 -27.59
CA PHE A 235 5.17 -33.32 -26.37
C PHE A 235 5.02 -34.40 -25.29
N SER A 236 5.39 -34.08 -24.05
CA SER A 236 5.13 -34.91 -22.86
C SER A 236 4.09 -34.21 -21.97
N PRO A 237 2.80 -34.24 -22.35
CA PRO A 237 1.73 -33.51 -21.66
C PRO A 237 1.38 -34.07 -20.28
N PHE A 238 1.69 -35.35 -20.03
CA PHE A 238 1.46 -36.06 -18.79
C PHE A 238 2.69 -36.90 -18.45
N ASP A 239 2.90 -37.17 -17.16
CA ASP A 239 3.83 -38.22 -16.68
C ASP A 239 3.20 -39.63 -16.76
N HIS A 240 2.01 -39.72 -17.37
CA HIS A 240 1.17 -40.92 -17.46
C HIS A 240 0.69 -41.17 -18.89
N GLU A 241 0.10 -42.34 -19.14
CA GLU A 241 -0.40 -42.73 -20.46
C GLU A 241 -1.53 -41.81 -20.96
N ILE A 242 -1.40 -41.37 -22.20
CA ILE A 242 -2.38 -40.56 -22.93
C ILE A 242 -3.45 -41.50 -23.50
N SER A 243 -4.71 -41.27 -23.17
CA SER A 243 -5.81 -42.08 -23.68
C SER A 243 -6.34 -41.57 -25.03
N CYS A 244 -6.39 -40.25 -25.23
CA CYS A 244 -6.84 -39.65 -26.48
C CYS A 244 -6.35 -38.22 -26.68
N ILE A 245 -6.36 -37.78 -27.93
CA ILE A 245 -5.98 -36.44 -28.37
C ILE A 245 -6.96 -35.96 -29.44
N ALA A 246 -7.29 -34.67 -29.43
CA ALA A 246 -8.21 -34.04 -30.38
C ALA A 246 -7.72 -32.63 -30.76
N LEU A 247 -7.79 -32.30 -32.05
CA LEU A 247 -7.48 -30.96 -32.57
C LEU A 247 -8.76 -30.18 -32.83
N SER A 248 -8.76 -28.88 -32.52
CA SER A 248 -9.86 -28.00 -32.87
C SER A 248 -9.91 -27.73 -34.38
N ASN A 249 -11.10 -27.47 -34.91
CA ASN A 249 -11.31 -27.21 -36.34
C ASN A 249 -10.54 -26.00 -36.88
N ASP A 250 -10.21 -25.03 -36.01
CA ASP A 250 -9.40 -23.85 -36.34
C ASP A 250 -7.90 -24.10 -36.21
N SER A 251 -7.48 -25.33 -35.85
CA SER A 251 -6.09 -25.72 -35.59
C SER A 251 -5.38 -24.89 -34.52
N GLN A 252 -6.15 -24.20 -33.66
CA GLN A 252 -5.61 -23.38 -32.59
C GLN A 252 -5.51 -24.12 -31.26
N TYR A 253 -6.19 -25.24 -31.08
CA TYR A 253 -6.21 -25.97 -29.83
C TYR A 253 -5.98 -27.46 -30.01
N LEU A 254 -5.26 -28.06 -29.06
CA LEU A 254 -5.07 -29.50 -28.95
C LEU A 254 -5.56 -29.93 -27.56
N ALA A 255 -6.58 -30.77 -27.48
CA ALA A 255 -7.00 -31.39 -26.24
C ALA A 255 -6.32 -32.75 -26.09
N ALA A 256 -5.77 -33.05 -24.91
CA ALA A 256 -5.24 -34.36 -24.56
C ALA A 256 -5.90 -34.84 -23.27
N ALA A 257 -6.25 -36.12 -23.20
CA ALA A 257 -6.84 -36.75 -22.02
C ALA A 257 -6.03 -37.96 -21.57
N SER A 258 -6.06 -38.23 -20.26
CA SER A 258 -5.40 -39.36 -19.61
C SER A 258 -6.40 -40.26 -18.87
N PHE A 259 -6.02 -41.52 -18.65
CA PHE A 259 -6.79 -42.50 -17.87
C PHE A 259 -7.01 -42.10 -16.40
N GLU A 260 -6.17 -41.20 -15.86
CA GLU A 260 -6.28 -40.61 -14.52
C GLU A 260 -7.37 -39.50 -14.42
N LYS A 261 -8.30 -39.43 -15.38
CA LYS A 261 -9.38 -38.41 -15.46
C LYS A 261 -8.88 -36.97 -15.59
N GLN A 262 -7.67 -36.78 -16.11
CA GLN A 262 -7.11 -35.46 -16.40
C GLN A 262 -7.38 -35.08 -17.87
N LEU A 263 -7.82 -33.85 -18.10
CA LEU A 263 -8.07 -33.27 -19.42
C LEU A 263 -7.31 -31.94 -19.51
N ILE A 264 -6.41 -31.83 -20.50
CA ILE A 264 -5.62 -30.62 -20.75
C ILE A 264 -5.95 -30.09 -22.14
N VAL A 265 -6.11 -28.78 -22.26
CA VAL A 265 -6.33 -28.08 -23.54
C VAL A 265 -5.15 -27.16 -23.80
N TYR A 266 -4.40 -27.47 -24.85
CA TYR A 266 -3.28 -26.68 -25.37
C TYR A 266 -3.80 -25.64 -26.36
N ASN A 267 -3.18 -24.47 -26.36
CA ASN A 267 -3.29 -23.51 -27.45
C ASN A 267 -2.03 -23.65 -28.34
N LEU A 268 -2.21 -23.99 -29.62
CA LEU A 268 -1.15 -24.26 -30.59
C LEU A 268 -0.44 -22.99 -31.08
N ASN A 269 -1.09 -21.82 -31.00
CA ASN A 269 -0.49 -20.53 -31.35
C ASN A 269 0.43 -20.00 -30.25
N THR A 270 0.10 -20.29 -29.00
CA THR A 270 0.89 -19.91 -27.82
C THR A 270 1.49 -21.18 -27.23
N ARG A 271 2.66 -21.59 -27.74
CA ARG A 271 3.40 -22.83 -27.39
C ARG A 271 3.73 -23.04 -25.89
N ALA A 272 3.20 -22.25 -24.97
CA ALA A 272 3.34 -22.46 -23.56
C ALA A 272 2.10 -23.19 -23.02
N ILE A 273 2.32 -24.28 -22.29
CA ILE A 273 1.44 -24.66 -21.18
C ILE A 273 1.10 -23.35 -20.48
N GLN A 274 -0.17 -22.96 -20.42
CA GLN A 274 -0.55 -21.67 -19.84
C GLN A 274 -0.18 -21.71 -18.36
N SER A 275 1.05 -21.29 -18.07
CA SER A 275 1.65 -21.32 -16.75
C SER A 275 1.04 -20.16 -16.00
N ILE A 276 0.07 -20.49 -15.16
CA ILE A 276 -0.55 -19.56 -14.24
C ILE A 276 0.45 -19.35 -13.11
N THR A 277 0.91 -18.12 -12.97
CA THR A 277 1.89 -17.73 -11.95
C THR A 277 1.23 -17.48 -10.60
N ASP A 278 -0.02 -17.04 -10.60
CA ASP A 278 -0.74 -16.60 -9.41
C ASP A 278 -2.26 -16.62 -9.66
N VAL A 279 -3.03 -16.90 -8.60
CA VAL A 279 -4.50 -17.02 -8.64
C VAL A 279 -5.10 -16.40 -7.38
N GLU A 280 -6.17 -15.62 -7.56
CA GLU A 280 -6.94 -15.06 -6.45
C GLU A 280 -8.44 -15.21 -6.69
N PHE A 281 -9.15 -15.62 -5.64
CA PHE A 281 -10.60 -15.54 -5.62
C PHE A 281 -11.04 -14.11 -5.34
N SER A 282 -12.03 -13.63 -6.09
CA SER A 282 -12.64 -12.34 -5.78
C SER A 282 -13.35 -12.42 -4.42
N PRO A 283 -13.08 -11.50 -3.49
CA PRO A 283 -13.76 -11.48 -2.19
C PRO A 283 -15.20 -10.93 -2.26
N PHE A 284 -15.64 -10.43 -3.43
CA PHE A 284 -16.90 -9.71 -3.58
C PHE A 284 -17.83 -10.29 -4.64
N ASP A 285 -17.26 -10.93 -5.68
CA ASP A 285 -18.01 -11.57 -6.75
C ASP A 285 -17.59 -13.04 -6.91
N ASP A 286 -18.45 -13.85 -7.52
CA ASP A 286 -18.12 -15.24 -7.90
C ASP A 286 -17.18 -15.25 -9.12
N CYS A 287 -15.94 -14.79 -8.93
CA CYS A 287 -14.94 -14.69 -9.99
C CYS A 287 -13.56 -15.14 -9.50
N ILE A 288 -12.75 -15.64 -10.44
CA ILE A 288 -11.32 -15.93 -10.24
C ILE A 288 -10.51 -14.97 -11.10
N LEU A 289 -9.45 -14.41 -10.53
CA LEU A 289 -8.39 -13.70 -11.22
C LEU A 289 -7.17 -14.61 -11.32
N ALA A 290 -6.54 -14.69 -12.49
CA ALA A 290 -5.24 -15.35 -12.61
C ALA A 290 -4.26 -14.52 -13.42
N ALA A 291 -3.02 -14.49 -12.95
CA ALA A 291 -1.86 -13.98 -13.66
C ALA A 291 -1.20 -15.11 -14.46
N SER A 292 -0.57 -14.77 -15.57
CA SER A 292 0.00 -15.78 -16.47
C SER A 292 1.32 -15.32 -17.08
N GLU A 293 2.15 -16.30 -17.42
CA GLU A 293 3.41 -16.07 -18.12
C GLU A 293 3.24 -15.50 -19.53
N ASP A 294 2.05 -15.63 -20.12
CA ASP A 294 1.67 -15.06 -21.42
C ASP A 294 1.45 -13.53 -21.41
N GLN A 295 1.93 -12.84 -20.37
CA GLN A 295 1.90 -11.38 -20.23
C GLN A 295 0.49 -10.81 -19.99
N MET A 296 -0.48 -11.68 -19.71
CA MET A 296 -1.87 -11.29 -19.49
C MET A 296 -2.33 -11.71 -18.09
N ALA A 297 -3.30 -10.96 -17.57
CA ALA A 297 -4.13 -11.42 -16.46
C ALA A 297 -5.57 -11.59 -16.93
N ARG A 298 -6.28 -12.57 -16.39
CA ARG A 298 -7.63 -12.93 -16.85
C ARG A 298 -8.58 -13.12 -15.68
N ILE A 299 -9.85 -12.84 -15.93
CA ILE A 299 -10.93 -12.99 -14.96
C ILE A 299 -11.96 -13.97 -15.49
N TRP A 300 -12.31 -14.99 -14.71
CA TRP A 300 -13.33 -15.98 -15.05
C TRP A 300 -14.51 -15.87 -14.09
N SER A 301 -15.72 -16.05 -14.64
CA SER A 301 -16.94 -16.24 -13.87
C SER A 301 -16.97 -17.66 -13.31
N LEU A 302 -17.10 -17.82 -12.01
CA LEU A 302 -17.29 -19.14 -11.39
C LEU A 302 -18.66 -19.75 -11.70
N LYS A 303 -19.67 -18.90 -11.92
CA LYS A 303 -21.05 -19.35 -12.19
C LYS A 303 -21.16 -20.15 -13.50
N ASP A 304 -20.49 -19.66 -14.54
CA ASP A 304 -20.64 -20.19 -15.90
C ASP A 304 -19.33 -20.79 -16.45
N GLY A 305 -18.22 -20.69 -15.71
CA GLY A 305 -16.88 -21.09 -16.15
C GLY A 305 -16.32 -20.24 -17.30
N ARG A 306 -16.99 -19.12 -17.66
CA ARG A 306 -16.64 -18.31 -18.82
C ARG A 306 -15.64 -17.21 -18.47
N LEU A 307 -14.73 -16.94 -19.40
CA LEU A 307 -13.84 -15.78 -19.34
C LEU A 307 -14.65 -14.48 -19.42
N LYS A 308 -14.54 -13.63 -18.40
CA LYS A 308 -15.18 -12.31 -18.35
C LYS A 308 -14.32 -11.23 -18.99
N LEU A 309 -13.04 -11.17 -18.61
CA LEU A 309 -12.13 -10.09 -19.00
C LEU A 309 -10.71 -10.62 -19.19
N THR A 310 -10.02 -10.04 -20.17
CA THR A 310 -8.58 -10.22 -20.40
C THR A 310 -7.91 -8.87 -20.26
N LEU A 311 -6.97 -8.77 -19.32
CA LEU A 311 -6.19 -7.56 -19.03
C LEU A 311 -4.91 -7.60 -19.85
N THR A 312 -4.91 -6.90 -20.98
CA THR A 312 -3.80 -6.86 -21.93
C THR A 312 -3.01 -5.56 -21.83
N GLY A 313 -1.68 -5.63 -21.68
CA GLY A 313 -0.84 -4.43 -21.73
C GLY A 313 0.52 -4.53 -21.04
N HIS A 314 0.81 -5.60 -20.32
CA HIS A 314 2.17 -5.91 -19.87
C HIS A 314 3.03 -6.39 -21.05
N SER A 315 4.33 -6.16 -20.99
CA SER A 315 5.29 -6.59 -22.03
C SER A 315 6.15 -7.79 -21.62
N SER A 316 5.88 -8.36 -20.44
CA SER A 316 6.55 -9.53 -19.89
C SER A 316 5.59 -10.28 -18.96
N ARG A 317 6.01 -11.45 -18.46
CA ARG A 317 5.17 -12.32 -17.61
C ARG A 317 4.57 -11.54 -16.45
N VAL A 318 3.31 -11.81 -16.13
CA VAL A 318 2.64 -11.24 -14.95
C VAL A 318 2.96 -12.16 -13.78
N GLY A 319 3.63 -11.65 -12.75
CA GLY A 319 4.05 -12.42 -11.58
C GLY A 319 2.95 -12.52 -10.53
N ALA A 320 2.13 -11.48 -10.39
CA ALA A 320 1.04 -11.44 -9.42
C ALA A 320 -0.13 -10.58 -9.87
N ALA A 321 -1.33 -10.92 -9.40
CA ALA A 321 -2.54 -10.15 -9.64
C ALA A 321 -3.44 -10.14 -8.38
N ARG A 322 -3.90 -8.95 -7.98
CA ARG A 322 -4.73 -8.77 -6.78
C ARG A 322 -5.95 -7.88 -6.99
N PHE A 323 -7.07 -8.22 -6.37
CA PHE A 323 -8.24 -7.35 -6.24
C PHE A 323 -8.01 -6.25 -5.19
N ILE A 324 -8.45 -5.03 -5.49
CA ILE A 324 -8.42 -3.89 -4.56
C ILE A 324 -9.76 -3.12 -4.58
N GLU A 325 -9.93 -2.16 -3.66
CA GLU A 325 -11.10 -1.26 -3.58
C GLU A 325 -12.46 -2.00 -3.63
N GLY A 326 -12.64 -3.05 -2.83
CA GLY A 326 -13.93 -3.74 -2.83
C GLY A 326 -14.19 -4.57 -4.09
N GLY A 327 -13.14 -4.95 -4.83
CA GLY A 327 -13.23 -5.81 -6.01
C GLY A 327 -13.49 -5.06 -7.33
N ASN A 328 -13.59 -3.72 -7.31
CA ASN A 328 -13.83 -2.93 -8.52
C ASN A 328 -12.56 -2.63 -9.34
N ARG A 329 -11.38 -2.79 -8.74
CA ARG A 329 -10.10 -2.54 -9.41
C ARG A 329 -9.15 -3.71 -9.17
N ILE A 330 -8.20 -3.86 -10.07
CA ILE A 330 -7.18 -4.91 -10.00
C ILE A 330 -5.81 -4.27 -10.16
N ILE A 331 -4.84 -4.78 -9.41
CA ILE A 331 -3.43 -4.48 -9.61
C ILE A 331 -2.72 -5.72 -10.14
N THR A 332 -1.86 -5.54 -11.14
CA THR A 332 -1.02 -6.61 -11.71
C THR A 332 0.44 -6.19 -11.69
N GLY A 333 1.31 -7.09 -11.24
CA GLY A 333 2.75 -6.89 -11.14
C GLY A 333 3.45 -7.76 -12.15
N SER A 334 4.43 -7.22 -12.87
CA SER A 334 5.10 -7.93 -13.96
C SER A 334 6.61 -7.85 -13.88
N ASN A 335 7.23 -8.80 -14.57
CA ASN A 335 8.64 -8.79 -14.89
C ASN A 335 9.06 -7.62 -15.81
N ASP A 336 8.12 -6.90 -16.42
CA ASP A 336 8.40 -5.69 -17.22
C ASP A 336 8.77 -4.46 -16.38
N CYS A 337 8.97 -4.66 -15.07
CA CYS A 337 9.29 -3.63 -14.09
C CYS A 337 8.16 -2.60 -13.90
N THR A 338 6.92 -2.95 -14.27
CA THR A 338 5.74 -2.12 -14.04
C THR A 338 4.69 -2.83 -13.19
N ILE A 339 3.91 -2.02 -12.49
CA ILE A 339 2.64 -2.44 -11.88
C ILE A 339 1.54 -1.69 -12.61
N LYS A 340 0.48 -2.40 -13.01
CA LYS A 340 -0.68 -1.78 -13.68
C LYS A 340 -1.90 -1.85 -12.80
N LEU A 341 -2.64 -0.76 -12.77
CA LEU A 341 -3.92 -0.63 -12.11
C LEU A 341 -5.03 -0.62 -13.16
N TRP A 342 -5.95 -1.57 -13.05
CA TRP A 342 -7.06 -1.79 -13.96
C TRP A 342 -8.37 -1.38 -13.31
N ASP A 343 -9.17 -0.62 -14.04
CA ASP A 343 -10.54 -0.30 -13.65
C ASP A 343 -11.49 -1.27 -14.35
N LEU A 344 -12.13 -2.17 -13.60
CA LEU A 344 -13.01 -3.19 -14.17
C LEU A 344 -14.30 -2.61 -14.76
N LYS A 345 -14.76 -1.45 -14.28
CA LYS A 345 -15.94 -0.78 -14.85
C LYS A 345 -15.65 -0.18 -16.21
N ARG A 346 -14.43 0.31 -16.39
CA ARG A 346 -14.01 0.99 -17.62
C ARG A 346 -13.31 0.06 -18.61
N GLY A 347 -12.81 -1.09 -18.16
CA GLY A 347 -12.21 -2.12 -19.00
C GLY A 347 -10.81 -1.78 -19.53
N TYR A 348 -10.12 -0.80 -18.95
CA TYR A 348 -8.77 -0.41 -19.36
C TYR A 348 -7.82 -0.19 -18.19
N CYS A 349 -6.52 -0.18 -18.50
CA CYS A 349 -5.46 0.17 -17.56
C CYS A 349 -5.58 1.65 -17.19
N SER A 350 -6.06 1.94 -15.97
CA SER A 350 -6.21 3.30 -15.47
C SER A 350 -4.86 3.95 -15.13
N ARG A 351 -3.85 3.16 -14.75
CA ARG A 351 -2.53 3.69 -14.36
C ARG A 351 -1.43 2.65 -14.50
N THR A 352 -0.23 3.10 -14.83
CA THR A 352 1.01 2.29 -14.80
C THR A 352 1.99 2.93 -13.82
N PHE A 353 2.54 2.13 -12.91
CA PHE A 353 3.58 2.48 -11.95
C PHE A 353 4.90 1.91 -12.43
N TYR A 354 5.94 2.72 -12.46
CA TYR A 354 7.28 2.30 -12.86
C TYR A 354 8.09 1.96 -11.61
N THR A 355 8.46 0.70 -11.47
CA THR A 355 9.03 0.17 -10.22
C THR A 355 10.54 -0.04 -10.27
N GLN A 356 11.15 0.14 -11.45
CA GLN A 356 12.59 0.00 -11.73
C GLN A 356 13.16 -1.41 -11.52
N SER A 357 12.38 -2.37 -11.00
CA SER A 357 12.76 -3.76 -10.77
C SER A 357 11.55 -4.67 -10.99
N SER A 358 11.75 -5.93 -11.37
CA SER A 358 10.65 -6.87 -11.61
C SER A 358 9.82 -7.07 -10.34
N CYS A 359 8.50 -7.07 -10.48
CA CYS A 359 7.56 -7.32 -9.38
C CYS A 359 7.20 -8.81 -9.34
N ASN A 360 7.52 -9.47 -8.24
CA ASN A 360 7.20 -10.89 -8.04
C ASN A 360 5.83 -11.07 -7.39
N ASP A 361 5.51 -10.25 -6.38
CA ASP A 361 4.25 -10.36 -5.66
C ASP A 361 3.68 -8.99 -5.29
N LEU A 362 2.35 -8.96 -5.10
CA LEU A 362 1.57 -7.80 -4.75
C LEU A 362 0.70 -8.10 -3.53
N CYS A 363 0.62 -7.11 -2.65
CA CYS A 363 -0.14 -7.21 -1.42
C CYS A 363 -1.03 -5.97 -1.21
N PRO A 364 -2.36 -6.10 -1.24
CA PRO A 364 -3.25 -5.02 -0.84
C PRO A 364 -3.19 -4.81 0.68
N ILE A 365 -3.05 -3.56 1.12
CA ILE A 365 -3.05 -3.23 2.55
C ILE A 365 -4.49 -2.89 2.94
N PHE A 366 -5.18 -3.87 3.52
CA PHE A 366 -6.56 -3.72 3.98
C PHE A 366 -6.64 -2.66 5.10
N GLY A 367 -7.62 -1.75 5.00
CA GLY A 367 -7.80 -0.64 5.96
C GLY A 367 -7.80 0.75 5.31
N TYR A 368 -7.12 0.91 4.17
CA TYR A 368 -7.12 2.19 3.41
C TYR A 368 -7.54 2.06 1.96
N GLY A 369 -7.80 0.85 1.46
CA GLY A 369 -8.44 0.56 0.16
C GLY A 369 -7.66 0.98 -1.09
N LEU A 370 -6.64 1.83 -0.93
CA LEU A 370 -5.97 2.54 -2.01
C LEU A 370 -4.45 2.36 -1.98
N SER A 371 -3.90 1.69 -0.96
CA SER A 371 -2.47 1.44 -0.84
C SER A 371 -2.16 -0.05 -0.95
N PHE A 372 -1.04 -0.35 -1.60
CA PHE A 372 -0.55 -1.72 -1.76
C PHE A 372 0.97 -1.75 -1.65
N ALA A 373 1.49 -2.92 -1.25
CA ALA A 373 2.91 -3.20 -1.23
C ALA A 373 3.28 -4.13 -2.39
N SER A 374 4.51 -4.03 -2.87
CA SER A 374 5.07 -4.89 -3.91
C SER A 374 6.43 -5.44 -3.49
N GLY A 375 6.57 -6.75 -3.62
CA GLY A 375 7.83 -7.46 -3.44
C GLY A 375 8.59 -7.54 -4.76
N HIS A 376 9.87 -7.15 -4.74
CA HIS A 376 10.67 -7.02 -5.94
C HIS A 376 11.90 -7.93 -5.97
N THR A 377 12.45 -8.09 -7.18
CA THR A 377 13.72 -8.79 -7.42
C THR A 377 14.96 -8.04 -6.98
N ASP A 378 14.85 -6.74 -6.66
CA ASP A 378 15.94 -5.91 -6.12
C ASP A 378 16.02 -6.02 -4.57
N ASN A 379 15.34 -7.00 -3.99
CA ASN A 379 15.21 -7.26 -2.55
C ASN A 379 14.40 -6.20 -1.78
N ASN A 380 13.89 -5.18 -2.46
CA ASN A 380 13.19 -4.08 -1.82
C ASN A 380 11.70 -4.35 -1.72
N LEU A 381 11.10 -3.86 -0.64
CA LEU A 381 9.65 -3.79 -0.48
C LEU A 381 9.20 -2.35 -0.76
N LYS A 382 8.38 -2.16 -1.79
CA LYS A 382 7.91 -0.82 -2.19
C LYS A 382 6.44 -0.65 -1.88
N PHE A 383 6.08 0.55 -1.44
CA PHE A 383 4.72 0.93 -1.08
C PHE A 383 4.17 1.96 -2.05
N TRP A 384 2.93 1.75 -2.45
CA TRP A 384 2.26 2.54 -3.48
C TRP A 384 0.93 3.04 -2.97
N ASP A 385 0.56 4.24 -3.41
CA ASP A 385 -0.82 4.73 -3.37
C ASP A 385 -1.37 4.69 -4.80
N SER A 386 -2.50 4.02 -4.97
CA SER A 386 -3.26 3.94 -6.21
C SER A 386 -3.64 5.33 -6.77
N ARG A 387 -3.71 6.36 -5.91
CA ARG A 387 -3.99 7.74 -6.29
C ARG A 387 -2.76 8.49 -6.78
N SER A 388 -1.57 8.16 -6.27
CA SER A 388 -0.29 8.74 -6.72
C SER A 388 0.28 7.92 -7.88
N SER A 389 1.24 8.46 -8.62
CA SER A 389 2.01 7.69 -9.62
C SER A 389 3.40 7.33 -9.11
N GLU A 390 3.77 7.89 -7.96
CA GLU A 390 5.10 7.78 -7.36
C GLU A 390 5.07 6.77 -6.21
N CYS A 391 6.20 6.11 -6.02
CA CYS A 391 6.44 5.25 -4.86
C CYS A 391 6.35 6.10 -3.59
N VAL A 392 5.50 5.71 -2.66
CA VAL A 392 5.30 6.44 -1.39
C VAL A 392 6.50 6.20 -0.46
N LYS A 393 6.98 4.96 -0.44
CA LYS A 393 8.07 4.52 0.44
C LYS A 393 8.74 3.28 -0.14
N SER A 394 10.07 3.27 -0.16
CA SER A 394 10.86 2.06 -0.35
C SER A 394 11.42 1.64 1.00
N MET A 395 11.35 0.35 1.31
CA MET A 395 12.10 -0.25 2.41
C MET A 395 13.19 -1.11 1.79
N ASP A 396 14.41 -0.62 1.97
CA ASP A 396 15.63 -1.29 1.56
C ASP A 396 16.13 -2.11 2.77
N ASP A 397 16.91 -3.16 2.54
CA ASP A 397 17.43 -4.08 3.57
C ASP A 397 16.39 -4.96 4.31
N VAL A 398 15.15 -5.06 3.81
CA VAL A 398 14.19 -6.03 4.36
C VAL A 398 14.70 -7.45 4.20
N HIS A 399 15.26 -7.82 3.05
CA HIS A 399 15.82 -9.16 2.79
C HIS A 399 17.17 -9.07 2.09
N SER A 400 17.99 -10.12 2.20
CA SER A 400 19.29 -10.19 1.51
C SER A 400 19.19 -10.77 0.10
N MET A 401 18.02 -11.34 -0.24
CA MET A 401 17.69 -11.93 -1.54
C MET A 401 16.28 -11.51 -2.00
N PRO A 402 15.91 -11.80 -3.27
CA PRO A 402 14.64 -11.37 -3.85
C PRO A 402 13.43 -11.77 -3.00
N ILE A 403 12.51 -10.82 -2.82
CA ILE A 403 11.24 -11.06 -2.16
C ILE A 403 10.41 -11.98 -3.07
N ALA A 404 9.97 -13.10 -2.51
CA ALA A 404 9.17 -14.10 -3.19
C ALA A 404 7.67 -13.86 -2.97
N GLY A 405 7.28 -13.35 -1.80
CA GLY A 405 5.89 -13.07 -1.48
C GLY A 405 5.70 -11.97 -0.44
N ALA A 406 4.54 -11.32 -0.46
CA ALA A 406 4.14 -10.30 0.49
C ALA A 406 2.64 -10.46 0.84
N PHE A 407 2.32 -10.49 2.14
CA PHE A 407 0.97 -10.71 2.63
C PHE A 407 0.62 -9.75 3.75
N ALA A 408 -0.59 -9.20 3.77
CA ALA A 408 -1.04 -8.30 4.82
C ALA A 408 -1.75 -9.08 5.92
N SER A 409 -1.55 -8.66 7.16
CA SER A 409 -2.37 -9.09 8.27
C SER A 409 -3.82 -8.63 8.08
N ILE A 410 -4.76 -9.34 8.70
CA ILE A 410 -6.20 -9.05 8.57
C ILE A 410 -6.55 -7.62 9.06
N ASP A 411 -5.80 -7.11 10.03
CA ASP A 411 -5.93 -5.77 10.60
C ASP A 411 -5.16 -4.70 9.80
N GLY A 412 -4.41 -5.11 8.76
CA GLY A 412 -3.61 -4.23 7.90
C GLY A 412 -2.41 -3.57 8.59
N LYS A 413 -2.11 -3.97 9.83
CA LYS A 413 -1.06 -3.36 10.64
C LYS A 413 0.32 -3.91 10.31
N TYR A 414 0.41 -5.17 9.90
CA TYR A 414 1.66 -5.86 9.63
C TYR A 414 1.66 -6.45 8.24
N LEU A 415 2.84 -6.56 7.65
CA LEU A 415 3.10 -7.30 6.44
C LEU A 415 4.01 -8.48 6.75
N LEU A 416 3.69 -9.64 6.21
CA LEU A 416 4.54 -10.81 6.18
C LEU A 416 5.24 -10.85 4.83
N THR A 417 6.57 -10.80 4.81
CA THR A 417 7.38 -10.94 3.60
C THR A 417 8.13 -12.26 3.63
N THR A 418 8.21 -12.92 2.48
CA THR A 418 9.00 -14.13 2.30
C THR A 418 10.06 -13.88 1.24
N SER A 419 11.24 -14.46 1.40
CA SER A 419 12.34 -14.27 0.46
C SER A 419 13.09 -15.56 0.19
N LYS A 420 13.81 -15.56 -0.94
CA LYS A 420 14.76 -16.62 -1.31
C LYS A 420 15.96 -16.74 -0.37
N ASP A 421 16.13 -15.82 0.57
CA ASP A 421 17.12 -15.91 1.66
C ASP A 421 16.73 -16.94 2.75
N ASN A 422 15.63 -17.68 2.53
CA ASN A 422 15.05 -18.63 3.48
C ASN A 422 14.61 -17.95 4.79
N THR A 423 14.17 -16.69 4.73
CA THR A 423 13.59 -16.01 5.89
C THR A 423 12.18 -15.52 5.60
N ILE A 424 11.39 -15.50 6.67
CA ILE A 424 10.07 -14.88 6.71
C ILE A 424 10.20 -13.73 7.70
N LYS A 425 9.79 -12.52 7.29
CA LYS A 425 9.88 -11.33 8.14
C LYS A 425 8.51 -10.70 8.32
N LEU A 426 8.22 -10.30 9.56
CA LEU A 426 7.08 -9.46 9.87
C LEU A 426 7.56 -8.01 9.88
N VAL A 427 6.94 -7.18 9.06
CA VAL A 427 7.27 -5.77 8.83
C VAL A 427 6.09 -4.91 9.26
N ASP A 428 6.33 -3.90 10.10
CA ASP A 428 5.35 -2.82 10.30
C ASP A 428 5.61 -1.70 9.28
N PRO A 429 4.70 -1.41 8.34
CA PRO A 429 4.89 -0.36 7.34
C PRO A 429 5.09 1.04 7.96
N ARG A 430 4.56 1.26 9.17
CA ARG A 430 4.67 2.52 9.93
C ARG A 430 6.01 2.63 10.64
N ASN A 431 6.55 1.50 11.11
CA ASN A 431 7.81 1.45 11.84
C ASN A 431 8.78 0.40 11.25
N PRO A 432 9.68 0.81 10.34
CA PRO A 432 10.58 -0.11 9.64
C PRO A 432 11.58 -0.83 10.55
N ASP A 433 11.83 -0.31 11.76
CA ASP A 433 12.79 -0.90 12.70
C ASP A 433 12.22 -2.13 13.43
N ASN A 434 10.90 -2.34 13.39
CA ASN A 434 10.24 -3.50 13.99
C ASN A 434 10.18 -4.67 12.99
N LEU A 435 11.31 -5.35 12.83
CA LEU A 435 11.44 -6.57 12.03
C LEU A 435 11.50 -7.79 12.96
N ILE A 436 10.48 -8.64 12.91
CA ILE A 436 10.56 -9.97 13.51
C ILE A 436 10.96 -10.93 12.40
N ALA A 437 12.19 -11.42 12.45
CA ALA A 437 12.71 -12.39 11.49
C ALA A 437 12.56 -13.81 12.02
N VAL A 438 12.02 -14.67 11.17
CA VAL A 438 11.76 -16.08 11.43
C VAL A 438 12.41 -16.90 10.31
N ALA A 439 13.06 -18.00 10.67
CA ALA A 439 13.71 -18.87 9.67
C ALA A 439 12.64 -19.62 8.86
N GLY A 440 12.62 -19.43 7.54
CA GLY A 440 11.94 -20.32 6.62
C GLY A 440 12.86 -21.48 6.23
N SER A 441 12.31 -22.61 5.81
CA SER A 441 13.12 -23.71 5.26
C SER A 441 12.50 -24.19 3.95
N ASN A 442 13.34 -24.35 2.93
CA ASN A 442 12.97 -24.89 1.62
C ASN A 442 12.95 -26.43 1.57
N ASN A 443 12.91 -27.11 2.73
CA ASN A 443 13.06 -28.57 2.81
C ASN A 443 11.73 -29.33 2.58
N GLY A 444 10.71 -28.71 2.00
CA GLY A 444 9.39 -29.33 1.77
C GLY A 444 8.58 -29.59 3.04
N ALA A 445 8.97 -29.00 4.17
CA ALA A 445 8.23 -29.08 5.44
C ALA A 445 7.40 -27.80 5.67
N ILE A 446 6.20 -27.98 6.21
CA ILE A 446 5.31 -26.89 6.62
C ILE A 446 5.64 -26.54 8.07
N PHE A 447 5.98 -25.30 8.35
CA PHE A 447 6.30 -24.83 9.70
C PHE A 447 5.20 -23.92 10.24
N PHE A 448 4.81 -24.15 11.49
CA PHE A 448 3.91 -23.28 12.24
C PHE A 448 4.72 -22.41 13.19
N TRP A 449 4.44 -21.11 13.20
CA TRP A 449 5.17 -20.14 14.00
C TRP A 449 4.22 -19.35 14.88
N ASP A 450 4.64 -19.12 16.12
CA ASP A 450 3.98 -18.14 16.97
C ASP A 450 4.53 -16.75 16.64
N VAL A 451 3.66 -15.87 16.14
CA VAL A 451 3.99 -14.51 15.70
C VAL A 451 4.52 -13.65 16.85
N LEU A 452 4.08 -13.92 18.09
CA LEU A 452 4.49 -13.13 19.26
C LEU A 452 5.86 -13.54 19.80
N THR A 453 6.20 -14.82 19.70
CA THR A 453 7.44 -15.36 20.28
C THR A 453 8.51 -15.69 19.23
N ALA A 454 8.18 -15.59 17.95
CA ALA A 454 9.04 -15.93 16.81
C ALA A 454 9.60 -17.37 16.87
N LYS A 455 8.92 -18.28 17.59
CA LYS A 455 9.33 -19.67 17.77
C LYS A 455 8.49 -20.60 16.90
N SER A 456 9.13 -21.64 16.38
CA SER A 456 8.42 -22.71 15.69
C SER A 456 7.62 -23.50 16.72
N ILE A 457 6.32 -23.59 16.50
CA ILE A 457 5.39 -24.37 17.32
C ILE A 457 5.48 -25.84 16.91
N ASP A 458 5.46 -26.11 15.60
CA ASP A 458 5.41 -27.46 15.05
C ASP A 458 5.91 -27.47 13.58
N SER A 459 6.26 -28.65 13.06
CA SER A 459 6.65 -28.85 11.67
C SER A 459 6.01 -30.12 11.09
N LEU A 460 5.20 -29.97 10.04
CA LEU A 460 4.71 -31.10 9.25
C LEU A 460 5.71 -31.38 8.11
N SER A 461 6.40 -32.51 8.17
CA SER A 461 7.11 -33.04 7.00
C SER A 461 6.13 -33.85 6.16
N SER A 462 5.68 -33.33 5.02
CA SER A 462 4.85 -34.09 4.10
C SER A 462 5.38 -33.97 2.68
N HIS A 463 6.11 -34.99 2.23
CA HIS A 463 6.02 -35.52 0.86
C HIS A 463 6.55 -36.96 0.86
N THR A 464 5.62 -37.92 0.80
CA THR A 464 5.72 -39.06 -0.12
C THR A 464 4.93 -38.73 -1.36
#